data_AF-A0A357AW54-F1
#
_entry.id   AF-A0A357AW54-F1
#
_cell.length_a   1.000
_cell.length_b   1.000
_cell.length_c   1.000
_cell.angle_alpha   90.00
_cell.angle_beta   90.00
_cell.angle_gamma   90.00
#
_symmetry.space_group_name_H-M   'P 1'
#
loop_
_entity.id
_entity.type
_entity.pdbx_description
1 polymer ?
#
loop_
_entity_poly.entity_id
_entity_poly.type
_entity_poly.pdbx_seq_one_letter_code
_entity_poly.pdbx_strand_id
1 'polypeptide(L)'
;MTTRLKLLAVTLALVSLTACTSLHSDSGSEPAQASSGSSQAEIQTETLEDANYYYDFGDILVPRELSFLADESYVFDTTSFKSGVMIFSGRVNNADLVNFFITSMTKDGWNLVTSLKAEKSILIFDKFNKSASIQIQNGFKSRVVIVAVEAKGGPGGAAQPKASGSTGSYSSGSYSGGASKGAVKEQDLR
;
A
#
# COMPACT_ATOMS: atom_id res chain seq x y z
N MET A 1 -15.70 -47.50 -14.72
CA MET A 1 -14.62 -48.11 -13.90
C MET A 1 -13.34 -47.28 -13.87
N THR A 2 -12.93 -46.63 -14.96
CA THR A 2 -11.70 -45.82 -15.05
C THR A 2 -11.69 -44.53 -14.22
N THR A 3 -12.86 -43.92 -13.98
CA THR A 3 -12.98 -42.69 -13.17
C THR A 3 -12.85 -42.93 -11.66
N ARG A 4 -13.36 -44.06 -11.17
CA ARG A 4 -13.18 -44.49 -9.77
C ARG A 4 -11.73 -44.88 -9.48
N LEU A 5 -11.03 -45.44 -10.47
CA LEU A 5 -9.61 -45.77 -10.37
C LEU A 5 -8.72 -44.52 -10.33
N LYS A 6 -9.04 -43.49 -11.14
CA LYS A 6 -8.37 -42.18 -11.07
C LYS A 6 -8.64 -41.45 -9.74
N LEU A 7 -9.87 -41.54 -9.22
CA LEU A 7 -10.21 -40.95 -7.91
C LEU A 7 -9.45 -41.63 -6.76
N LEU A 8 -9.31 -42.97 -6.79
CA LEU A 8 -8.54 -43.75 -5.82
C LEU A 8 -7.02 -43.45 -5.89
N ALA A 9 -6.48 -43.26 -7.09
CA ALA A 9 -5.07 -42.91 -7.28
C ALA A 9 -4.73 -41.51 -6.72
N VAL A 10 -5.63 -40.54 -6.88
CA VAL A 10 -5.43 -39.17 -6.36
C VAL A 10 -5.53 -39.13 -4.82
N THR A 11 -6.40 -39.95 -4.21
CA THR A 11 -6.49 -40.03 -2.74
C THR A 11 -5.30 -40.75 -2.10
N LEU A 12 -4.69 -41.71 -2.79
CA LEU A 12 -3.49 -42.41 -2.29
C LEU A 12 -2.24 -41.51 -2.31
N ALA A 13 -2.15 -40.57 -3.25
CA ALA A 13 -1.05 -39.62 -3.32
C ALA A 13 -1.04 -38.60 -2.16
N LEU A 14 -2.21 -38.24 -1.63
CA LEU A 14 -2.33 -37.19 -0.59
C LEU A 14 -1.90 -37.63 0.83
N VAL A 15 -1.75 -38.94 1.09
CA VAL A 15 -1.44 -39.48 2.43
C VAL A 15 0.07 -39.60 2.70
N SER A 16 0.92 -39.18 1.75
CA SER A 16 2.37 -39.44 1.79
C SER A 16 3.24 -38.32 2.40
N LEU A 17 2.69 -37.23 2.93
CA LEU A 17 3.50 -36.11 3.47
C LEU A 17 3.55 -36.01 5.01
N THR A 18 3.13 -37.04 5.76
CA THR A 18 3.25 -37.05 7.23
C THR A 18 4.33 -38.03 7.71
N ALA A 19 5.59 -37.66 7.51
CA ALA A 19 6.80 -38.18 8.20
C ALA A 19 7.95 -37.23 7.79
N CYS A 20 8.65 -36.51 8.67
CA CYS A 20 9.42 -37.02 9.79
C CYS A 20 9.53 -35.97 10.92
N THR A 21 9.29 -36.41 12.16
CA THR A 21 9.95 -35.90 13.37
C THR A 21 11.26 -36.68 13.55
N SER A 22 12.39 -36.00 13.78
CA SER A 22 13.59 -36.64 14.31
C SER A 22 14.34 -35.69 15.24
N LEU A 23 14.49 -36.13 16.50
CA LEU A 23 15.29 -35.54 17.56
C LEU A 23 16.78 -35.91 17.38
N HIS A 24 17.70 -34.97 17.62
CA HIS A 24 18.96 -35.30 18.32
C HIS A 24 19.67 -34.09 18.95
N SER A 25 19.83 -34.23 20.28
CA SER A 25 20.86 -33.86 21.24
C SER A 25 21.77 -32.62 21.11
N ASP A 26 21.73 -31.91 22.23
CA ASP A 26 22.70 -31.02 22.88
C ASP A 26 24.16 -31.52 22.88
N SER A 27 25.10 -30.58 22.70
CA SER A 27 26.49 -30.63 23.16
C SER A 27 27.07 -29.22 23.09
N GLY A 28 27.07 -28.53 24.23
CA GLY A 28 27.73 -27.24 24.40
C GLY A 28 29.25 -27.33 24.40
N SER A 29 29.88 -26.33 23.79
CA SER A 29 31.17 -25.76 24.20
C SER A 29 31.49 -24.53 23.33
N GLU A 30 31.62 -23.38 23.98
CA GLU A 30 32.18 -22.10 23.52
C GLU A 30 33.28 -21.72 24.56
N PRO A 31 34.27 -20.80 24.34
CA PRO A 31 34.69 -20.01 23.16
C PRO A 31 36.19 -20.12 22.79
N ALA A 32 36.60 -19.58 21.62
CA ALA A 32 37.46 -18.35 21.52
C ALA A 32 38.24 -18.17 20.18
N GLN A 33 38.12 -16.94 19.65
CA GLN A 33 39.09 -16.07 18.92
C GLN A 33 39.47 -16.25 17.42
N ALA A 34 38.86 -15.37 16.61
CA ALA A 34 39.43 -14.22 15.85
C ALA A 34 40.69 -14.35 14.94
N SER A 35 40.50 -14.02 13.64
CA SER A 35 41.22 -13.01 12.80
C SER A 35 40.84 -13.22 11.31
N SER A 36 40.14 -12.30 10.61
CA SER A 36 40.54 -11.03 9.94
C SER A 36 40.98 -11.17 8.47
N GLY A 37 40.14 -10.62 7.55
CA GLY A 37 40.47 -10.03 6.23
C GLY A 37 40.54 -11.00 5.03
N SER A 38 40.01 -10.74 3.82
CA SER A 38 39.33 -9.59 3.23
C SER A 38 38.57 -10.01 1.96
N SER A 39 37.46 -9.29 1.70
CA SER A 39 36.93 -8.85 0.39
C SER A 39 36.61 -9.88 -0.71
N GLN A 40 35.30 -10.08 -0.97
CA GLN A 40 34.71 -9.71 -2.26
C GLN A 40 33.23 -9.35 -2.07
N ALA A 41 32.81 -8.26 -2.71
CA ALA A 41 31.47 -7.71 -2.64
C ALA A 41 30.45 -8.69 -3.26
N GLU A 42 29.58 -9.21 -2.41
CA GLU A 42 28.32 -9.84 -2.80
C GLU A 42 27.24 -9.08 -2.03
N ILE A 43 26.20 -8.64 -2.73
CA ILE A 43 25.04 -7.95 -2.16
C ILE A 43 24.42 -8.90 -1.14
N GLN A 44 24.78 -8.65 0.11
CA GLN A 44 24.37 -9.37 1.29
C GLN A 44 22.87 -9.17 1.48
N THR A 45 22.11 -10.19 1.08
CA THR A 45 20.81 -10.49 1.68
C THR A 45 21.09 -10.94 3.11
N GLU A 46 21.23 -9.97 4.01
CA GLU A 46 21.46 -10.22 5.44
C GLU A 46 20.12 -10.29 6.18
N THR A 47 19.81 -11.52 6.58
CA THR A 47 19.53 -11.88 7.97
C THR A 47 18.15 -11.51 8.55
N LEU A 48 17.36 -12.57 8.74
CA LEU A 48 16.15 -12.65 9.54
C LEU A 48 16.39 -12.13 10.98
N GLU A 49 16.05 -10.87 11.24
CA GLU A 49 15.79 -10.33 12.58
C GLU A 49 14.61 -9.34 12.50
N ASP A 50 13.84 -9.29 13.56
CA ASP A 50 12.49 -8.75 13.70
C ASP A 50 12.35 -7.22 13.51
N ALA A 51 12.07 -6.74 12.28
CA ALA A 51 11.80 -5.32 12.07
C ALA A 51 10.77 -5.05 10.95
N ASN A 52 9.87 -4.08 11.19
CA ASN A 52 9.10 -3.40 10.15
C ASN A 52 10.06 -2.55 9.30
N TYR A 53 9.82 -2.48 7.99
CA TYR A 53 10.77 -1.87 7.05
C TYR A 53 10.41 -0.42 6.71
N TYR A 54 11.46 0.41 6.58
CA TYR A 54 11.41 1.70 5.90
C TYR A 54 12.00 1.51 4.50
N TYR A 55 11.23 1.84 3.47
CA TYR A 55 11.66 1.76 2.06
C TYR A 55 12.23 3.12 1.63
N ASP A 56 11.91 3.58 0.43
CA ASP A 56 12.37 4.86 -0.10
C ASP A 56 11.95 6.07 0.75
N PHE A 57 10.87 5.96 1.52
CA PHE A 57 10.40 7.00 2.42
C PHE A 57 10.66 6.58 3.86
N GLY A 58 11.74 7.12 4.43
CA GLY A 58 12.29 6.74 5.74
C GLY A 58 11.40 7.06 6.95
N ASP A 59 10.22 7.63 6.74
CA ASP A 59 9.22 7.94 7.77
C ASP A 59 7.84 7.34 7.47
N ILE A 60 7.76 6.35 6.56
CA ILE A 60 6.57 5.55 6.33
C ILE A 60 6.89 4.09 6.67
N LEU A 61 6.45 3.66 7.85
CA LEU A 61 6.63 2.29 8.31
C LEU A 61 5.68 1.34 7.57
N VAL A 62 6.18 0.20 7.12
CA VAL A 62 5.38 -0.84 6.45
C VAL A 62 5.38 -2.13 7.30
N PRO A 63 4.21 -2.77 7.53
CA PRO A 63 4.14 -4.05 8.24
C PRO A 63 4.96 -5.14 7.56
N ARG A 64 5.68 -5.96 8.34
CA ARG A 64 6.53 -7.05 7.81
C ARG A 64 5.76 -8.12 7.03
N GLU A 65 4.46 -8.29 7.31
CA GLU A 65 3.61 -9.28 6.65
C GLU A 65 3.25 -8.88 5.21
N LEU A 66 3.61 -7.66 4.81
CA LEU A 66 3.48 -7.16 3.46
C LEU A 66 4.81 -7.34 2.71
N SER A 67 4.75 -7.98 1.55
CA SER A 67 5.87 -8.09 0.61
C SER A 67 5.85 -6.95 -0.40
N PHE A 68 6.99 -6.32 -0.63
CA PHE A 68 7.16 -5.28 -1.66
C PHE A 68 7.11 -5.86 -3.07
N LEU A 69 6.33 -5.23 -3.94
CA LEU A 69 6.19 -5.61 -5.35
C LEU A 69 7.05 -4.68 -6.20
N ALA A 70 8.34 -5.01 -6.33
CA ALA A 70 9.34 -4.17 -6.99
C ALA A 70 8.97 -3.82 -8.45
N ASP A 71 8.45 -4.80 -9.21
CA ASP A 71 8.10 -4.61 -10.63
C ASP A 71 6.94 -3.63 -10.86
N GLU A 72 6.12 -3.39 -9.82
CA GLU A 72 4.98 -2.48 -9.88
C GLU A 72 5.24 -1.17 -9.12
N SER A 73 6.39 -1.07 -8.46
CA SER A 73 6.78 0.05 -7.62
C SER A 73 7.85 0.89 -8.30
N TYR A 74 7.80 2.20 -8.09
CA TYR A 74 8.77 3.12 -8.66
C TYR A 74 8.91 4.35 -7.80
N VAL A 75 10.15 4.83 -7.71
CA VAL A 75 10.50 6.06 -7.02
C VAL A 75 11.38 6.87 -7.93
N PHE A 76 11.13 8.16 -7.98
CA PHE A 76 11.96 9.11 -8.69
C PHE A 76 12.37 10.22 -7.74
N ASP A 77 13.64 10.56 -7.81
CA ASP A 77 14.26 11.54 -6.97
C ASP A 77 14.88 12.63 -7.85
N THR A 78 14.47 13.87 -7.64
CA THR A 78 14.94 15.04 -8.36
C THR A 78 15.53 16.04 -7.38
N THR A 79 16.19 17.08 -7.90
CA THR A 79 16.75 18.16 -7.08
C THR A 79 15.69 18.89 -6.25
N SER A 80 14.44 18.98 -6.73
CA SER A 80 13.37 19.76 -6.09
C SER A 80 12.38 18.92 -5.28
N PHE A 81 12.26 17.62 -5.55
CA PHE A 81 11.39 16.73 -4.78
C PHE A 81 11.71 15.25 -5.04
N LYS A 82 11.31 14.41 -4.09
CA LYS A 82 11.25 12.96 -4.21
C LYS A 82 9.79 12.52 -4.24
N SER A 83 9.41 11.61 -5.14
CA SER A 83 8.07 11.03 -5.16
C SER A 83 8.12 9.58 -5.61
N GLY A 84 7.13 8.79 -5.19
CA GLY A 84 7.09 7.39 -5.52
C GLY A 84 5.74 6.73 -5.28
N VAL A 85 5.55 5.61 -5.96
CA VAL A 85 4.46 4.67 -5.76
C VAL A 85 5.08 3.36 -5.29
N MET A 86 4.79 2.98 -4.06
CA MET A 86 5.23 1.72 -3.47
C MET A 86 4.03 0.80 -3.31
N ILE A 87 4.13 -0.40 -3.86
CA ILE A 87 3.05 -1.37 -3.88
C ILE A 87 3.46 -2.60 -3.07
N PHE A 88 2.54 -3.04 -2.22
CA PHE A 88 2.76 -4.18 -1.35
C PHE A 88 1.59 -5.16 -1.42
N SER A 89 1.86 -6.43 -1.12
CA SER A 89 0.84 -7.45 -0.96
C SER A 89 1.12 -8.40 0.19
N GLY A 90 0.09 -8.82 0.92
CA GLY A 90 0.24 -9.72 2.06
C GLY A 90 -1.08 -10.26 2.59
N ARG A 91 -1.00 -11.19 3.55
CA ARG A 91 -2.18 -11.84 4.17
C ARG A 91 -2.54 -11.18 5.50
N VAL A 92 -2.76 -9.87 5.47
CA VAL A 92 -3.14 -9.07 6.64
C VAL A 92 -4.57 -8.56 6.47
N ASN A 93 -5.35 -8.56 7.54
CA ASN A 93 -6.69 -8.00 7.50
C ASN A 93 -6.65 -6.50 7.18
N ASN A 94 -7.56 -6.01 6.32
CA ASN A 94 -7.63 -4.60 5.94
C ASN A 94 -7.83 -3.67 7.14
N ALA A 95 -8.63 -4.06 8.14
CA ALA A 95 -8.84 -3.27 9.34
C ALA A 95 -7.56 -3.11 10.17
N ASP A 96 -6.77 -4.18 10.26
CA ASP A 96 -5.48 -4.18 10.96
C ASP A 96 -4.47 -3.29 10.22
N LEU A 97 -4.43 -3.36 8.88
CA LEU A 97 -3.60 -2.46 8.06
C LEU A 97 -4.00 -1.00 8.24
N VAL A 98 -5.30 -0.69 8.23
CA VAL A 98 -5.80 0.67 8.48
C VAL A 98 -5.34 1.17 9.84
N ASN A 99 -5.53 0.37 10.89
CA ASN A 99 -5.13 0.75 12.25
C ASN A 99 -3.61 0.91 12.36
N PHE A 100 -2.84 -0.01 11.79
CA PHE A 100 -1.39 0.04 11.76
C PHE A 100 -0.88 1.35 11.15
N PHE A 101 -1.37 1.73 9.96
CA PHE A 101 -0.89 2.94 9.29
C PHE A 101 -1.30 4.20 10.04
N ILE A 102 -2.53 4.27 10.59
CA ILE A 102 -2.93 5.42 11.42
C ILE A 102 -2.00 5.54 12.63
N THR A 103 -1.74 4.45 13.35
CA THR A 103 -0.91 4.48 14.57
C THR A 103 0.56 4.78 14.26
N SER A 104 1.16 4.09 13.30
CA SER A 104 2.59 4.27 12.95
C SER A 104 2.87 5.65 12.36
N MET A 105 2.06 6.10 11.40
CA MET A 105 2.23 7.42 10.78
C MET A 105 2.06 8.55 11.81
N THR A 106 1.05 8.46 12.68
CA THR A 106 0.84 9.48 13.73
C THR A 106 2.00 9.51 14.72
N LYS A 107 2.53 8.32 15.09
CA LYS A 107 3.72 8.21 15.96
C LYS A 107 4.96 8.86 15.32
N ASP A 108 5.10 8.77 14.00
CA ASP A 108 6.20 9.35 13.23
C ASP A 108 5.93 10.82 12.81
N GLY A 109 4.91 11.46 13.41
CA GLY A 109 4.64 12.90 13.29
C GLY A 109 3.87 13.31 12.04
N TRP A 110 3.20 12.37 11.37
CA TRP A 110 2.24 12.68 10.30
C TRP A 110 0.88 13.04 10.86
N ASN A 111 0.17 13.97 10.21
CA ASN A 111 -1.22 14.27 10.53
C ASN A 111 -2.15 13.49 9.61
N LEU A 112 -3.14 12.80 10.19
CA LEU A 112 -4.20 12.16 9.43
C LEU A 112 -5.19 13.22 8.91
N VAL A 113 -5.20 13.45 7.60
CA VAL A 113 -6.10 14.40 6.92
C VAL A 113 -7.43 13.74 6.56
N THR A 114 -7.41 12.48 6.14
CA THR A 114 -8.62 11.75 5.73
C THR A 114 -8.49 10.26 6.02
N SER A 115 -9.59 9.65 6.48
CA SER A 115 -9.72 8.20 6.66
C SER A 115 -11.06 7.73 6.12
N LEU A 116 -11.06 7.15 4.92
CA LEU A 116 -12.20 6.43 4.34
C LEU A 116 -12.00 4.93 4.56
N LYS A 117 -12.93 4.30 5.28
CA LYS A 117 -12.90 2.86 5.57
C LYS A 117 -13.98 2.15 4.76
N ALA A 118 -13.57 1.30 3.82
CA ALA A 118 -14.44 0.51 2.94
C ALA A 118 -13.66 -0.74 2.44
N GLU A 119 -14.24 -1.53 1.53
CA GLU A 119 -13.51 -2.63 0.86
C GLU A 119 -12.21 -2.16 0.19
N LYS A 120 -12.23 -0.92 -0.31
CA LYS A 120 -11.05 -0.14 -0.67
C LYS A 120 -10.97 1.05 0.28
N SER A 121 -10.12 0.93 1.30
CA SER A 121 -9.87 2.00 2.27
C SER A 121 -8.83 2.99 1.72
N ILE A 122 -8.98 4.27 2.08
CA ILE A 122 -8.07 5.35 1.67
C ILE A 122 -7.72 6.19 2.90
N LEU A 123 -6.43 6.31 3.16
CA LEU A 123 -5.88 7.19 4.18
C LEU A 123 -5.05 8.27 3.49
N ILE A 124 -5.18 9.52 3.93
CA ILE A 124 -4.38 10.65 3.43
C ILE A 124 -3.72 11.32 4.63
N PHE A 125 -2.43 11.53 4.53
CA PHE A 125 -1.60 12.14 5.55
C PHE A 125 -0.82 13.32 4.98
N ASP A 126 -0.56 14.31 5.84
CA ASP A 126 0.40 15.37 5.59
C ASP A 126 1.44 15.46 6.71
N LYS A 127 2.58 16.05 6.38
CA LYS A 127 3.67 16.41 7.28
C LYS A 127 4.41 17.58 6.64
N PHE A 128 5.24 18.30 7.40
CA PHE A 128 5.98 19.42 6.83
C PHE A 128 6.77 19.00 5.58
N ASN A 129 6.50 19.64 4.44
CA ASN A 129 7.04 19.33 3.12
C ASN A 129 6.78 17.91 2.59
N LYS A 130 5.83 17.16 3.17
CA LYS A 130 5.51 15.80 2.75
C LYS A 130 4.02 15.55 2.66
N SER A 131 3.62 14.66 1.76
CA SER A 131 2.26 14.10 1.71
C SER A 131 2.31 12.63 1.38
N ALA A 132 1.35 11.87 1.91
CA ALA A 132 1.21 10.44 1.63
C ALA A 132 -0.26 10.05 1.49
N SER A 133 -0.55 9.22 0.49
CA SER A 133 -1.83 8.53 0.34
C SER A 133 -1.61 7.03 0.42
N ILE A 134 -2.39 6.36 1.25
CA ILE A 134 -2.33 4.91 1.45
C ILE A 134 -3.68 4.34 1.06
N GLN A 135 -3.70 3.55 0.00
CA GLN A 135 -4.88 2.79 -0.44
C GLN A 135 -4.72 1.34 -0.02
N ILE A 136 -5.72 0.79 0.62
CA ILE A 136 -5.73 -0.59 1.12
C ILE A 136 -6.93 -1.27 0.47
N GLN A 137 -6.67 -2.32 -0.30
CA GLN A 137 -7.70 -3.06 -1.00
C GLN A 137 -7.77 -4.49 -0.49
N ASN A 138 -8.99 -4.94 -0.22
CA ASN A 138 -9.26 -6.32 0.16
C ASN A 138 -9.11 -7.28 -1.03
N GLY A 139 -8.64 -8.51 -0.76
CA GLY A 139 -8.43 -9.55 -1.75
C GLY A 139 -7.90 -10.84 -1.10
N PHE A 140 -7.60 -11.87 -1.90
CA PHE A 140 -6.97 -13.10 -1.38
C PHE A 140 -5.64 -12.83 -0.66
N LYS A 141 -4.88 -11.88 -1.21
CA LYS A 141 -3.89 -11.11 -0.49
C LYS A 141 -4.34 -9.66 -0.54
N SER A 142 -4.29 -8.98 0.59
CA SER A 142 -4.49 -7.54 0.66
C SER A 142 -3.44 -6.86 -0.21
N ARG A 143 -3.84 -5.78 -0.88
CA ARG A 143 -2.95 -4.95 -1.69
C ARG A 143 -2.90 -3.56 -1.09
N VAL A 144 -1.70 -3.05 -0.86
CA VAL A 144 -1.47 -1.70 -0.32
C VAL A 144 -0.72 -0.89 -1.37
N VAL A 145 -1.22 0.31 -1.67
CA VAL A 145 -0.56 1.28 -2.55
C VAL A 145 -0.26 2.51 -1.73
N ILE A 146 1.02 2.84 -1.60
CA ILE A 146 1.50 4.05 -0.93
C ILE A 146 2.01 5.00 -2.01
N VAL A 147 1.38 6.16 -2.13
CA VAL A 147 1.85 7.26 -2.96
C VAL A 147 2.40 8.32 -2.03
N ALA A 148 3.68 8.66 -2.16
CA ALA A 148 4.33 9.62 -1.29
C ALA A 148 5.07 10.70 -2.09
N VAL A 149 5.11 11.90 -1.51
CA VAL A 149 5.82 13.06 -2.06
C VAL A 149 6.56 13.74 -0.92
N GLU A 150 7.82 14.09 -1.16
CA GLU A 150 8.67 14.89 -0.27
C GLU A 150 9.30 16.02 -1.07
N ALA A 151 8.92 17.27 -0.77
CA ALA A 151 9.51 18.45 -1.39
C ALA A 151 10.90 18.73 -0.78
N LYS A 152 11.92 18.82 -1.64
CA LYS A 152 13.29 19.21 -1.29
C LYS A 152 13.41 20.70 -1.59
N GLY A 153 13.34 21.53 -0.56
CA GLY A 153 13.14 22.97 -0.69
C GLY A 153 14.03 23.67 -1.73
N GLY A 154 13.40 24.19 -2.78
CA GLY A 154 13.78 25.42 -3.50
C GLY A 154 12.71 26.49 -3.25
N PRO A 155 12.98 27.80 -3.50
CA PRO A 155 12.04 28.88 -3.18
C PRO A 155 10.76 28.71 -4.01
N GLY A 156 9.70 28.19 -3.38
CA GLY A 156 8.41 27.96 -4.03
C GLY A 156 7.67 26.69 -3.60
N GLY A 157 8.31 25.77 -2.88
CA GLY A 157 7.72 24.50 -2.44
C GLY A 157 6.79 24.58 -1.22
N ALA A 158 5.93 25.59 -1.13
CA ALA A 158 4.81 25.60 -0.18
C ALA A 158 3.62 26.32 -0.82
N ALA A 159 3.11 25.78 -1.93
CA ALA A 159 1.69 25.92 -2.23
C ALA A 159 0.93 24.98 -1.28
N GLN A 160 0.92 25.34 0.00
CA GLN A 160 -0.15 24.91 0.89
C GLN A 160 -1.45 25.33 0.17
N PRO A 161 -2.43 24.46 -0.05
CA PRO A 161 -3.75 24.94 -0.40
C PRO A 161 -4.19 25.76 0.82
N LYS A 162 -4.00 27.08 0.75
CA LYS A 162 -4.80 28.00 1.55
C LYS A 162 -6.22 27.53 1.28
N ALA A 163 -6.91 27.10 2.33
CA ALA A 163 -8.36 27.13 2.33
C ALA A 163 -8.74 28.58 2.00
N SER A 164 -8.88 28.88 0.71
CA SER A 164 -9.51 30.09 0.26
C SER A 164 -10.95 29.87 0.69
N GLY A 165 -11.37 30.63 1.71
CA GLY A 165 -12.77 30.83 2.02
C GLY A 165 -13.44 31.46 0.81
N SER A 166 -13.67 30.64 -0.21
CA SER A 166 -14.71 30.85 -1.20
C SER A 166 -15.96 30.35 -0.51
N THR A 167 -16.70 31.25 0.10
CA THR A 167 -18.12 31.09 0.32
C THR A 167 -18.73 30.80 -1.05
N GLY A 168 -18.79 29.52 -1.41
CA GLY A 168 -19.43 29.06 -2.63
C GLY A 168 -20.91 29.27 -2.45
N SER A 169 -21.39 30.42 -2.88
CA SER A 169 -22.80 30.69 -3.06
C SER A 169 -23.31 29.68 -4.08
N TYR A 170 -24.01 28.63 -3.63
CA TYR A 170 -24.75 27.75 -4.52
C TYR A 170 -25.85 28.60 -5.17
N SER A 171 -25.63 29.01 -6.42
CA SER A 171 -26.69 29.60 -7.22
C SER A 171 -27.65 28.48 -7.61
N SER A 172 -28.75 28.35 -6.85
CA SER A 172 -29.90 27.57 -7.28
C SER A 172 -30.48 28.23 -8.53
N GLY A 173 -30.22 27.64 -9.69
CA GLY A 173 -30.82 28.05 -10.95
C GLY A 173 -32.33 27.83 -10.91
N SER A 174 -33.09 28.91 -10.79
CA SER A 174 -34.54 28.91 -10.93
C SER A 174 -34.90 28.69 -12.40
N TYR A 175 -35.51 27.55 -12.72
CA TYR A 175 -36.13 27.33 -14.04
C TYR A 175 -37.35 28.25 -14.16
N SER A 176 -37.20 29.38 -14.86
CA SER A 176 -38.33 30.18 -15.33
C SER A 176 -38.86 29.56 -16.63
N GLY A 177 -39.99 28.87 -16.55
CA GLY A 177 -40.73 28.39 -17.72
C GLY A 177 -41.22 29.55 -18.57
N GLY A 178 -40.54 29.83 -19.67
CA GLY A 178 -41.00 30.71 -20.73
C GLY A 178 -41.92 29.95 -21.68
N ALA A 179 -43.20 30.35 -21.73
CA ALA A 179 -44.18 29.81 -22.66
C ALA A 179 -43.83 30.20 -24.10
N SER A 180 -43.31 29.25 -24.90
CA SER A 180 -43.22 29.39 -26.34
C SER A 180 -44.53 28.92 -26.99
N LYS A 181 -45.36 29.85 -27.44
CA LYS A 181 -46.43 29.58 -28.41
C LYS A 181 -45.79 29.19 -29.75
N GLY A 182 -45.90 27.93 -30.12
CA GLY A 182 -45.60 27.42 -31.46
C GLY A 182 -46.44 26.19 -31.71
N ALA A 183 -47.56 26.35 -32.44
CA ALA A 183 -48.42 25.25 -32.83
C ALA A 183 -47.72 24.39 -33.89
N VAL A 184 -47.51 23.11 -33.58
CA VAL A 184 -47.03 22.09 -34.51
C VAL A 184 -48.17 21.74 -35.46
N LYS A 185 -47.94 21.85 -36.78
CA LYS A 185 -48.88 21.35 -37.80
C LYS A 185 -48.54 19.91 -38.17
N GLU A 186 -49.55 19.07 -38.09
CA GLU A 186 -49.54 17.63 -38.35
C GLU A 186 -49.51 17.35 -39.86
N GLN A 187 -48.36 17.58 -40.51
CA GLN A 187 -48.20 17.22 -41.93
C GLN A 187 -46.81 16.66 -42.32
N ASP A 188 -45.89 16.49 -41.36
CA ASP A 188 -44.53 15.99 -41.60
C ASP A 188 -44.32 14.49 -41.29
N LEU A 189 -45.40 13.70 -41.27
CA LEU A 189 -45.31 12.25 -41.10
C LEU A 189 -45.97 11.53 -42.28
N ARG A 190 -45.33 11.62 -43.45
CA ARG A 190 -45.33 10.57 -44.48
C ARG A 190 -44.01 10.54 -45.23
#